data_AF-A0A8B9F519-F1
#
_entry.id   AF-A0A8B9F519-F1
#
_cell.length_a   1.000
_cell.length_b   1.000
_cell.length_c   1.000
_cell.angle_alpha   90.00
_cell.angle_beta   90.00
_cell.angle_gamma   90.00
#
_symmetry.space_group_name_H-M   'P 1'
#
loop_
_entity.id
_entity.type
_entity.pdbx_description
1 polymer ?
#
loop_
_entity_poly.entity_id
_entity_poly.type
_entity_poly.pdbx_seq_one_letter_code
_entity_poly.pdbx_strand_id
1 'polypeptide(L)'
;PLQLDCDLCAIVSNSGQMVGQKLGAEIDKSSCIWRMNNAPTKGYEEDVGKRTTVRVVSHTSVPLILKNPEYFFKETNNTVYVIWGPFRNMRKDGNGIVYNMLKKTVDSYPTAKIYVTTEKRMSYCDAVFKKETGKD
;
A
#
# COMPACT_ATOMS: atom_id res chain seq x y z
N PRO A 1 4.49 -14.50 -8.67
CA PRO A 1 5.16 -13.31 -8.09
C PRO A 1 4.48 -12.05 -8.64
N LEU A 2 4.46 -10.93 -7.91
CA LEU A 2 3.92 -9.69 -8.46
C LEU A 2 4.78 -9.25 -9.65
N GLN A 3 4.17 -9.15 -10.82
CA GLN A 3 4.82 -8.68 -12.05
C GLN A 3 4.15 -7.38 -12.46
N LEU A 4 4.95 -6.33 -12.63
CA LEU A 4 4.51 -5.02 -13.07
C LEU A 4 5.39 -4.62 -14.25
N ASP A 5 4.76 -4.10 -15.29
CA ASP A 5 5.46 -3.53 -16.45
C ASP A 5 5.36 -2.00 -16.36
N CYS A 6 6.49 -1.36 -16.05
CA CYS A 6 6.52 0.05 -15.68
C CYS A 6 7.74 0.76 -16.31
N ASP A 7 7.50 1.59 -17.33
CA ASP A 7 8.56 2.45 -17.90
C ASP A 7 9.00 3.60 -16.98
N LEU A 8 8.06 4.30 -16.35
CA LEU A 8 8.30 5.42 -15.44
C LEU A 8 7.49 5.26 -14.16
N CYS A 9 8.18 5.28 -13.02
CA CYS A 9 7.57 5.17 -11.71
C CYS A 9 7.56 6.51 -10.96
N ALA A 10 6.40 6.89 -10.43
CA ALA A 10 6.30 7.93 -9.41
C ALA A 10 6.05 7.30 -8.04
N ILE A 11 6.86 7.69 -7.05
CA ILE A 11 6.66 7.32 -5.65
C ILE A 11 6.18 8.57 -4.91
N VAL A 12 4.93 8.55 -4.44
CA VAL A 12 4.30 9.74 -3.86
C VAL A 12 4.31 9.65 -2.34
N SER A 13 4.98 10.61 -1.71
CA SER A 13 5.05 10.72 -0.24
C SER A 13 3.70 11.04 0.38
N ASN A 14 3.51 10.61 1.63
CA ASN A 14 2.35 10.97 2.44
C ASN A 14 2.55 12.31 3.20
N SER A 15 3.65 13.02 2.94
CA SER A 15 3.96 14.29 3.61
C SER A 15 2.91 15.36 3.34
N GLY A 16 2.55 16.13 4.36
CA GLY A 16 1.69 17.31 4.22
C GLY A 16 2.28 18.40 3.32
N GLN A 17 3.59 18.38 3.07
CA GLN A 17 4.26 19.29 2.14
C GLN A 17 3.82 19.10 0.68
N MET A 18 3.15 17.99 0.36
CA MET A 18 2.58 17.80 -0.98
C MET A 18 1.42 18.76 -1.26
N VAL A 19 0.73 19.27 -0.23
CA VAL A 19 -0.41 20.17 -0.40
C VAL A 19 0.05 21.51 -0.98
N GLY A 20 -0.64 21.96 -2.03
CA GLY A 20 -0.34 23.20 -2.77
C GLY A 20 0.81 23.07 -3.78
N GLN A 21 1.45 21.90 -3.93
CA GLN A 21 2.54 21.71 -4.89
C GLN A 21 2.04 21.57 -6.34
N LYS A 22 0.76 21.24 -6.55
CA LYS A 22 0.12 21.11 -7.87
C LYS A 22 0.83 20.12 -8.81
N LEU A 23 1.46 19.08 -8.27
CA LEU A 23 2.23 18.08 -9.03
C LEU A 23 1.37 16.97 -9.61
N GLY A 24 0.05 16.98 -9.40
CA GLY A 24 -0.82 15.84 -9.72
C GLY A 24 -0.83 15.46 -11.19
N ALA A 25 -0.81 16.45 -12.09
CA ALA A 25 -0.74 16.22 -13.53
C ALA A 25 0.61 15.63 -13.99
N GLU A 26 1.70 15.93 -13.28
CA GLU A 26 3.01 15.36 -13.56
C GLU A 26 3.11 13.92 -13.05
N ILE A 27 2.64 13.67 -11.82
CA ILE A 27 2.57 12.33 -11.23
C ILE A 27 1.76 11.39 -12.13
N ASP A 28 0.59 11.84 -12.60
CA ASP A 28 -0.32 11.03 -13.41
C ASP A 28 0.20 10.71 -14.82
N LYS A 29 1.36 11.25 -15.24
CA LYS A 29 2.05 10.82 -16.49
C LYS A 29 2.83 9.52 -16.33
N SER A 30 3.09 9.08 -15.10
CA SER A 30 3.83 7.85 -14.83
C SER A 30 3.03 6.61 -15.25
N SER A 31 3.73 5.57 -15.70
CA SER A 31 3.11 4.27 -15.99
C SER A 31 2.67 3.60 -14.68
N CYS A 32 3.51 3.69 -13.65
CA CYS A 32 3.23 3.15 -12.32
C CYS A 32 3.33 4.21 -11.22
N ILE A 33 2.30 4.29 -10.38
CA ILE A 33 2.24 5.24 -9.26
C ILE A 33 2.14 4.46 -7.96
N TRP A 34 3.14 4.64 -7.11
CA TRP A 34 3.29 4.01 -5.81
C TRP A 34 2.86 4.98 -4.72
N ARG A 35 1.95 4.53 -3.85
CA ARG A 35 1.50 5.28 -2.67
C ARG A 35 1.63 4.43 -1.42
N MET A 36 1.60 5.08 -0.25
CA MET A 36 1.73 4.37 1.03
C MET A 36 0.47 4.46 1.88
N ASN A 37 0.17 3.37 2.58
CA ASN A 37 -0.82 3.30 3.65
C ASN A 37 -2.19 3.85 3.22
N ASN A 38 -2.80 4.71 4.04
CA ASN A 38 -4.15 5.27 3.83
C ASN A 38 -4.15 6.68 3.21
N ALA A 39 -3.06 7.14 2.59
CA ALA A 39 -3.03 8.46 1.96
C ALA A 39 -4.05 8.56 0.81
N PRO A 40 -5.03 9.47 0.87
CA PRO A 40 -6.05 9.58 -0.17
C PRO A 40 -5.52 10.31 -1.40
N THR A 41 -6.19 10.08 -2.53
CA THR A 41 -6.11 10.97 -3.71
C THR A 41 -7.33 11.89 -3.80
N LYS A 42 -8.48 11.43 -3.29
CA LYS A 42 -9.74 12.15 -3.35
C LYS A 42 -9.68 13.45 -2.55
N GLY A 43 -9.93 14.58 -3.19
CA GLY A 43 -9.81 15.92 -2.62
C GLY A 43 -8.39 16.51 -2.65
N TYR A 44 -7.41 15.79 -3.19
CA TYR A 44 -6.00 16.23 -3.31
C TYR A 44 -5.46 16.03 -4.74
N GLU A 45 -6.34 15.81 -5.72
CA GLU A 45 -5.98 15.39 -7.06
C GLU A 45 -5.04 16.39 -7.77
N GLU A 46 -5.21 17.68 -7.53
CA GLU A 46 -4.36 18.73 -8.09
C GLU A 46 -2.90 18.58 -7.62
N ASP A 47 -2.72 18.20 -6.36
CA ASP A 47 -1.42 18.12 -5.71
C ASP A 47 -0.74 16.77 -5.91
N VAL A 48 -1.51 15.68 -5.77
CA VAL A 48 -0.94 14.33 -5.68
C VAL A 48 -1.38 13.41 -6.81
N GLY A 49 -2.25 13.85 -7.71
CA GLY A 49 -2.75 13.05 -8.84
C GLY A 49 -3.90 12.12 -8.42
N LYS A 50 -4.55 11.54 -9.42
CA LYS A 50 -5.76 10.71 -9.24
C LYS A 50 -5.44 9.22 -9.15
N ARG A 51 -4.40 8.79 -9.85
CA ARG A 51 -4.11 7.37 -10.09
C ARG A 51 -3.31 6.75 -8.94
N THR A 52 -3.52 5.46 -8.74
CA THR A 52 -2.68 4.61 -7.89
C THR A 52 -2.55 3.27 -8.59
N THR A 53 -1.31 2.80 -8.80
CA THR A 53 -1.05 1.48 -9.38
C THR A 53 -0.72 0.48 -8.28
N VAL A 54 0.18 0.89 -7.37
CA VAL A 54 0.62 0.07 -6.24
C VAL A 54 0.42 0.86 -4.95
N ARG A 55 -0.11 0.20 -3.93
CA ARG A 55 -0.24 0.75 -2.58
C ARG A 55 0.45 -0.17 -1.58
N VAL A 56 1.55 0.32 -1.01
CA VAL A 56 2.30 -0.39 0.02
C VAL A 56 1.73 -0.01 1.38
N VAL A 57 1.24 -0.99 2.14
CA VAL A 57 0.47 -0.73 3.38
C VAL A 57 1.11 -1.47 4.55
N SER A 58 1.42 -0.75 5.61
CA SER A 58 1.77 -1.34 6.90
C SER A 58 0.55 -2.01 7.53
N HIS A 59 0.77 -3.11 8.23
CA HIS A 59 -0.23 -3.79 9.04
C HIS A 59 -1.00 -2.86 9.98
N THR A 60 -0.33 -1.82 10.52
CA THR A 60 -0.97 -0.80 11.38
C THR A 60 -1.95 0.09 10.63
N SER A 61 -1.79 0.25 9.32
CA SER A 61 -2.68 1.04 8.46
C SER A 61 -3.81 0.22 7.84
N VAL A 62 -3.79 -1.12 7.95
CA VAL A 62 -4.88 -1.96 7.44
C VAL A 62 -6.24 -1.59 8.05
N PRO A 63 -6.38 -1.42 9.38
CA PRO A 63 -7.66 -0.99 9.96
C PRO A 63 -8.14 0.36 9.42
N LEU A 64 -7.24 1.26 9.03
CA LEU A 64 -7.58 2.58 8.52
C LEU A 64 -8.14 2.51 7.09
N ILE A 65 -7.55 1.72 6.21
CA ILE A 65 -8.09 1.53 4.86
C ILE A 65 -9.43 0.78 4.88
N LEU A 66 -9.63 -0.11 5.86
CA LEU A 66 -10.89 -0.82 6.07
C LEU A 66 -12.02 0.04 6.62
N LYS A 67 -11.75 1.28 7.07
CA LYS A 67 -12.80 2.25 7.41
C LYS A 67 -13.54 2.79 6.18
N ASN A 68 -12.92 2.73 5.00
CA ASN A 68 -13.54 3.16 3.74
C ASN A 68 -13.25 2.16 2.62
N PRO A 69 -13.77 0.92 2.73
CA PRO A 69 -13.42 -0.15 1.82
C PRO A 69 -13.98 0.07 0.40
N GLU A 70 -15.08 0.82 0.26
CA GLU A 70 -15.61 1.20 -1.06
C GLU A 70 -14.58 2.04 -1.84
N TYR A 71 -13.96 3.04 -1.21
CA TYR A 71 -12.93 3.83 -1.88
C TYR A 71 -11.70 3.00 -2.27
N PHE A 72 -11.18 2.18 -1.33
CA PHE A 72 -9.93 1.45 -1.55
C PHE A 72 -10.10 0.16 -2.38
N PHE A 73 -11.24 -0.53 -2.33
CA PHE A 73 -11.37 -1.84 -2.99
C PHE A 73 -12.39 -1.86 -4.13
N LYS A 74 -13.19 -0.80 -4.30
CA LYS A 74 -14.18 -0.70 -5.38
C LYS A 74 -13.93 0.49 -6.32
N GLU A 75 -13.82 1.72 -5.80
CA GLU A 75 -13.53 2.90 -6.63
C GLU A 75 -12.15 2.79 -7.29
N THR A 76 -11.16 2.25 -6.56
CA THR A 76 -9.78 2.08 -7.02
C THR A 76 -9.44 0.62 -7.39
N ASN A 77 -10.36 -0.06 -8.10
CA ASN A 77 -10.33 -1.50 -8.40
C ASN A 77 -9.06 -2.03 -9.11
N ASN A 78 -8.27 -1.17 -9.75
CA ASN A 78 -7.04 -1.56 -10.43
C ASN A 78 -5.79 -1.48 -9.54
N THR A 79 -5.92 -1.00 -8.30
CA THR A 79 -4.81 -0.88 -7.36
C THR A 79 -4.35 -2.24 -6.86
N VAL A 80 -3.04 -2.49 -6.92
CA VAL A 80 -2.39 -3.62 -6.27
C VAL A 80 -1.97 -3.21 -4.85
N TYR A 81 -2.44 -3.95 -3.86
CA TYR A 81 -2.10 -3.74 -2.46
C TYR A 81 -0.96 -4.69 -2.06
N VAL A 82 0.11 -4.13 -1.49
CA VAL A 82 1.22 -4.91 -0.92
C VAL A 82 1.26 -4.64 0.58
N ILE A 83 0.82 -5.61 1.37
CA ILE A 83 0.73 -5.49 2.82
C ILE A 83 1.97 -6.07 3.49
N TRP A 84 2.55 -5.33 4.42
CA TRP A 84 3.70 -5.76 5.21
C TRP A 84 3.46 -5.59 6.70
N GLY A 85 4.07 -6.44 7.52
CA GLY A 85 3.90 -6.40 8.96
C GLY A 85 4.63 -7.53 9.67
N PRO A 86 4.73 -7.46 11.01
CA PRO A 86 5.41 -8.46 11.80
C PRO A 86 4.66 -9.79 11.74
N PHE A 87 5.40 -10.89 11.85
CA PHE A 87 4.88 -12.25 11.77
C PHE A 87 3.64 -12.45 12.67
N ARG A 88 3.69 -11.97 13.91
CA ARG A 88 2.59 -12.07 14.90
C ARG A 88 1.25 -11.58 14.34
N ASN A 89 1.22 -10.48 13.60
CA ASN A 89 -0.03 -9.92 13.04
C ASN A 89 -0.41 -10.55 11.69
N MET A 90 0.54 -11.19 11.02
CA MET A 90 0.39 -11.74 9.67
C MET A 90 0.32 -13.29 9.66
N ARG A 91 0.18 -13.94 10.83
CA ARG A 91 0.05 -15.40 10.93
C ARG A 91 -1.15 -15.93 10.14
N LYS A 92 -0.93 -17.02 9.41
CA LYS A 92 -1.95 -17.67 8.56
C LYS A 92 -2.74 -18.77 9.27
N ASP A 93 -2.35 -19.12 10.49
CA ASP A 93 -2.96 -20.16 11.32
C ASP A 93 -4.21 -19.70 12.11
N GLY A 94 -4.80 -18.57 11.72
CA GLY A 94 -5.97 -18.00 12.38
C GLY A 94 -5.65 -17.05 13.54
N ASN A 95 -4.39 -16.93 13.98
CA ASN A 95 -4.01 -15.98 15.04
C ASN A 95 -3.50 -14.63 14.53
N GLY A 96 -3.35 -14.46 13.20
CA GLY A 96 -2.89 -13.21 12.60
C GLY A 96 -4.04 -12.25 12.44
N ILE A 97 -4.19 -11.31 13.38
CA ILE A 97 -5.31 -10.35 13.40
C ILE A 97 -5.45 -9.61 12.05
N VAL A 98 -4.33 -9.12 11.50
CA VAL A 98 -4.33 -8.38 10.24
C VAL A 98 -4.53 -9.31 9.05
N TYR A 99 -3.90 -10.48 9.05
CA TYR A 99 -4.12 -11.49 8.00
C TYR A 99 -5.61 -11.89 7.91
N ASN A 100 -6.26 -12.11 9.05
CA ASN A 100 -7.68 -12.46 9.12
C ASN A 100 -8.58 -11.33 8.62
N MET A 101 -8.25 -10.06 8.92
CA MET A 101 -8.96 -8.90 8.36
C MET A 101 -8.85 -8.90 6.82
N LEU A 102 -7.65 -9.06 6.28
CA LEU A 102 -7.42 -9.10 4.83
C LEU A 102 -8.15 -10.27 4.17
N LYS A 103 -8.17 -11.45 4.81
CA LYS A 103 -8.92 -12.61 4.32
C LYS A 103 -10.40 -12.29 4.16
N LYS A 104 -11.04 -11.70 5.18
CA LYS A 104 -12.44 -11.24 5.12
C LYS A 104 -12.66 -10.18 4.04
N THR A 105 -11.68 -9.29 3.83
CA THR A 105 -11.75 -8.29 2.76
C THR A 105 -11.78 -8.93 1.38
N VAL A 106 -10.93 -9.93 1.11
CA VAL A 106 -10.93 -10.65 -0.16
C VAL A 106 -12.25 -11.39 -0.38
N ASP A 107 -12.85 -11.95 0.67
CA ASP A 107 -14.17 -12.59 0.59
C ASP A 107 -15.27 -11.59 0.18
N SER A 108 -15.16 -10.33 0.59
CA SER A 108 -16.15 -9.26 0.30
C SER A 108 -15.86 -8.49 -0.99
N TYR A 109 -14.59 -8.43 -1.40
CA TYR A 109 -14.08 -7.71 -2.58
C TYR A 109 -13.23 -8.68 -3.41
N PRO A 110 -13.85 -9.63 -4.15
CA PRO A 110 -13.13 -10.70 -4.83
C PRO A 110 -12.21 -10.21 -5.96
N THR A 111 -12.42 -8.99 -6.45
CA THR A 111 -11.57 -8.35 -7.46
C THR A 111 -10.35 -7.63 -6.85
N ALA A 112 -10.27 -7.50 -5.52
CA ALA A 112 -9.19 -6.81 -4.84
C ALA A 112 -7.86 -7.58 -5.00
N LYS A 113 -6.84 -6.89 -5.50
CA LYS A 113 -5.50 -7.46 -5.73
C LYS A 113 -4.63 -7.27 -4.49
N ILE A 114 -4.78 -8.13 -3.49
CA ILE A 114 -4.04 -8.03 -2.22
C ILE A 114 -2.92 -9.07 -2.14
N TYR A 115 -1.69 -8.59 -1.96
CA TYR A 115 -0.49 -9.37 -1.73
C TYR A 115 0.04 -9.11 -0.32
N VAL A 116 0.58 -10.13 0.32
CA VAL A 116 1.27 -10.02 1.61
C VAL A 116 2.74 -10.39 1.45
N THR A 117 3.62 -9.66 2.12
CA THR A 117 5.04 -10.01 2.18
C THR A 117 5.26 -11.36 2.89
N THR A 118 6.32 -12.06 2.51
CA THR A 118 6.73 -13.30 3.19
C THR A 118 7.55 -12.97 4.43
N GLU A 119 7.54 -13.87 5.42
CA GLU A 119 8.37 -13.75 6.62
C GLU A 119 9.85 -13.60 6.25
N LYS A 120 10.36 -14.44 5.33
CA LYS A 120 11.73 -14.33 4.82
C LYS A 120 12.04 -12.94 4.26
N ARG A 121 11.09 -12.31 3.55
CA ARG A 121 11.31 -10.97 3.00
C ARG A 121 11.28 -9.90 4.10
N MET A 122 10.42 -10.05 5.10
CA MET A 122 10.40 -9.15 6.26
C MET A 122 11.70 -9.23 7.05
N SER A 123 12.16 -10.43 7.42
CA SER A 123 13.43 -10.61 8.13
C SER A 123 14.62 -10.08 7.35
N TYR A 124 14.61 -10.21 6.00
CA TYR A 124 15.62 -9.59 5.15
C TYR A 124 15.59 -8.05 5.24
N CYS A 125 14.42 -7.43 5.15
CA CYS A 125 14.28 -5.98 5.26
C CYS A 125 14.74 -5.47 6.63
N ASP A 126 14.39 -6.16 7.72
CA ASP A 126 14.80 -5.82 9.08
C ASP A 126 16.34 -5.90 9.23
N ALA A 127 16.95 -6.95 8.68
CA ALA A 127 18.40 -7.11 8.69
C ALA A 127 19.12 -5.99 7.91
N VAL A 128 18.58 -5.60 6.74
CA VAL A 128 19.11 -4.46 5.97
C VAL A 128 18.95 -3.16 6.75
N PHE A 129 17.76 -2.90 7.32
CA PHE A 129 17.52 -1.69 8.10
C PHE A 129 18.49 -1.57 9.29
N LYS A 130 18.67 -2.65 10.04
CA LYS A 130 19.63 -2.69 11.16
C LYS A 130 21.07 -2.45 10.69
N LYS A 131 21.47 -3.06 9.58
CA LYS A 131 22.82 -2.89 9.03
C LYS A 131 23.10 -1.43 8.64
N GLU A 132 22.14 -0.77 7.99
CA GLU A 132 22.32 0.60 7.48
C GLU A 132 22.13 1.68 8.57
N THR A 133 21.32 1.41 9.59
CA THR A 133 20.95 2.43 10.59
C THR A 133 21.49 2.19 12.00
N GLY A 134 21.92 0.96 12.30
CA GLY A 134 22.28 0.53 13.65
C GLY A 134 21.11 0.42 14.62
N LYS A 135 19.86 0.49 14.13
CA LYS A 135 18.64 0.45 14.95
C LYS A 135 17.86 -0.85 14.73
N ASP A 136 17.19 -1.29 15.79
CA ASP A 136 16.23 -2.41 15.80
C ASP A 136 14.78 -1.91 15.67
#